data_AF-A0A6L3KPW9-F1
#
_entry.id   AF-A0A6L3KPW9-F1
#
_cell.length_a   1.000
_cell.length_b   1.000
_cell.length_c   1.000
_cell.angle_alpha   90.00
_cell.angle_beta   90.00
_cell.angle_gamma   90.00
#
_symmetry.space_group_name_H-M   'P 1'
#
loop_
_entity.id
_entity.type
_entity.pdbx_description
1 polymer ?
#
loop_
_entity_poly.entity_id
_entity_poly.type
_entity_poly.pdbx_seq_one_letter_code
_entity_poly.pdbx_strand_id
1 'polypeptide(L)'
;MTTNGILKRLCRNIIAGRFNWLKYSTPQSYFGWEICVTPLHCSYGQIGYSVHFPYTNMPKVEYDWEMGKLTINGEKWKSYLRNE
;
A
#
# COMPACT_ATOMS: atom_id res chain seq x y z
N MET A 1 -2.73 16.20 -9.70
CA MET A 1 -3.17 14.84 -9.31
C MET A 1 -3.22 14.83 -7.78
N THR A 2 -4.38 14.60 -7.18
CA THR A 2 -4.51 14.64 -5.71
C THR A 2 -3.95 13.38 -5.08
N THR A 3 -3.45 13.52 -3.85
CA THR A 3 -2.85 12.46 -3.01
C THR A 3 -3.77 11.23 -2.91
N ASN A 4 -5.07 11.45 -2.77
CA ASN A 4 -6.09 10.40 -2.70
C ASN A 4 -6.34 9.69 -4.03
N GLY A 5 -6.16 10.38 -5.16
CA GLY A 5 -6.24 9.77 -6.48
C GLY A 5 -5.17 8.69 -6.67
N ILE A 6 -3.96 8.95 -6.17
CA ILE A 6 -2.84 8.01 -6.22
C ILE A 6 -3.04 6.85 -5.25
N LEU A 7 -3.46 7.10 -4.01
CA LEU A 7 -3.83 6.04 -3.06
C LEU A 7 -4.93 5.13 -3.61
N LYS A 8 -6.00 5.70 -4.17
CA LYS A 8 -7.09 4.93 -4.77
C LYS A 8 -6.61 4.05 -5.92
N ARG A 9 -5.69 4.55 -6.74
CA ARG A 9 -5.10 3.80 -7.86
C ARG A 9 -4.16 2.70 -7.37
N LEU A 10 -3.32 2.99 -6.38
CA LEU A 10 -2.46 2.01 -5.70
C LEU A 10 -3.31 0.87 -5.12
N CYS A 11 -4.32 1.20 -4.31
CA CYS A 11 -5.23 0.23 -3.70
C CYS A 11 -5.92 -0.64 -4.75
N ARG A 12 -6.44 -0.03 -5.83
CA ARG A 12 -7.07 -0.78 -6.93
C ARG A 12 -6.08 -1.72 -7.63
N ASN A 13 -4.85 -1.29 -7.89
CA ASN A 13 -3.83 -2.12 -8.52
C ASN A 13 -3.44 -3.31 -7.63
N ILE A 14 -3.32 -3.08 -6.32
CA ILE A 14 -3.05 -4.13 -5.33
C ILE A 14 -4.19 -5.16 -5.33
N ILE A 15 -5.44 -4.72 -5.16
CA ILE A 15 -6.61 -5.60 -5.14
C ILE A 15 -6.79 -6.36 -6.47
N ALA A 16 -6.42 -5.73 -7.59
CA ALA A 16 -6.44 -6.37 -8.90
C ALA A 16 -5.27 -7.35 -9.13
N GLY A 17 -4.34 -7.51 -8.17
CA GLY A 17 -3.15 -8.36 -8.31
C GLY A 17 -2.13 -7.86 -9.35
N ARG A 18 -2.24 -6.59 -9.78
CA ARG A 18 -1.37 -5.98 -10.80
C ARG A 18 -0.21 -5.19 -10.20
N PHE A 19 -0.11 -5.16 -8.89
CA PHE A 19 0.93 -4.42 -8.18
C PHE A 19 2.18 -5.30 -8.01
N ASN A 20 3.32 -4.84 -8.52
CA ASN A 20 4.58 -5.56 -8.42
C ASN A 20 5.32 -5.18 -7.13
N TRP A 21 5.07 -5.93 -6.06
CA TRP A 21 5.67 -5.71 -4.75
C TRP A 21 7.21 -5.73 -4.76
N LEU A 22 7.79 -6.71 -5.45
CA LEU A 22 9.24 -6.91 -5.49
C LEU A 22 9.98 -5.74 -6.14
N LYS A 23 9.37 -5.12 -7.16
CA LYS A 23 9.93 -3.93 -7.80
C LYS A 23 10.08 -2.77 -6.81
N TYR A 24 9.16 -2.64 -5.86
CA TYR A 24 9.14 -1.54 -4.90
C TYR A 24 9.77 -1.93 -3.56
N SER A 25 10.42 -3.09 -3.43
CA SER A 25 11.22 -3.45 -2.24
C SER A 25 12.39 -2.48 -2.00
N THR A 26 12.77 -1.73 -3.03
CA THR A 26 13.65 -0.56 -2.90
C THR A 26 12.87 0.72 -3.18
N PRO A 27 13.27 1.86 -2.58
CA PRO A 27 12.61 3.14 -2.85
C PRO A 27 12.58 3.43 -4.34
N GLN A 28 11.37 3.55 -4.90
CA GLN A 28 11.15 3.83 -6.32
C GLN A 28 10.03 4.83 -6.53
N SER A 29 10.14 5.62 -7.59
CA SER A 29 9.12 6.56 -7.99
C SER A 29 7.89 5.85 -8.58
N TYR A 30 6.73 6.05 -7.96
CA TYR A 30 5.42 5.60 -8.37
C TYR A 30 4.53 6.80 -8.70
N PHE A 31 4.28 7.04 -9.99
CA PHE A 31 3.47 8.19 -10.46
C PHE A 31 3.93 9.56 -9.91
N GLY A 32 5.25 9.74 -9.73
CA GLY A 32 5.84 10.98 -9.20
C GLY A 32 5.96 11.02 -7.67
N TRP A 33 5.63 9.94 -6.97
CA TRP A 33 5.75 9.80 -5.52
C TRP A 33 6.72 8.69 -5.19
N GLU A 34 7.68 8.93 -4.31
CA GLU A 34 8.55 7.85 -3.89
C GLU A 34 7.82 6.92 -2.92
N ILE A 35 7.83 5.63 -3.23
CA ILE A 35 7.26 4.59 -2.39
C ILE A 35 8.32 3.54 -2.09
N CYS A 36 8.18 2.92 -0.93
CA CYS A 36 8.99 1.78 -0.53
C CYS A 36 8.09 0.70 0.06
N VAL A 37 8.36 -0.54 -0.29
CA VAL A 37 7.63 -1.72 0.17
C VAL A 37 8.48 -2.46 1.18
N THR A 38 7.89 -2.68 2.35
CA THR A 38 8.46 -3.52 3.41
C THR A 38 7.63 -4.79 3.52
N PRO A 39 8.25 -5.97 3.51
CA PRO A 39 7.54 -7.22 3.74
C PRO A 39 6.92 -7.25 5.14
N LEU A 40 5.68 -7.70 5.24
CA LEU A 40 4.97 -7.88 6.50
C LEU A 40 5.19 -9.31 6.98
N HIS A 41 5.88 -9.48 8.10
CA HIS A 41 6.19 -10.78 8.68
C HIS A 41 5.35 -11.05 9.93
N CYS A 42 4.91 -12.29 10.09
CA CYS A 42 4.36 -12.86 11.30
C CYS A 42 5.24 -14.03 11.77
N SER A 43 4.89 -14.64 12.91
CA SER A 43 5.67 -15.72 13.55
C SER A 43 5.92 -16.94 12.65
N TYR A 44 5.10 -17.15 11.62
CA TYR A 44 5.15 -18.30 10.72
C TYR A 44 5.58 -17.94 9.28
N GLY A 45 5.99 -16.69 9.02
CA GLY A 45 6.49 -16.28 7.71
C GLY A 45 5.99 -14.92 7.26
N GLN A 46 6.21 -14.60 5.99
CA GLN A 46 5.67 -13.39 5.39
C GLN A 46 4.17 -13.59 5.11
N ILE A 47 3.35 -12.63 5.54
CA ILE A 47 1.87 -12.65 5.41
C ILE A 47 1.35 -11.54 4.51
N GLY A 48 2.20 -10.59 4.16
CA GLY A 48 1.79 -9.36 3.51
C GLY A 48 2.93 -8.51 3.02
N TYR A 49 2.55 -7.35 2.49
CA TYR A 49 3.44 -6.26 2.18
C TYR A 49 2.86 -4.96 2.72
N SER A 50 3.74 -4.03 3.06
CA SER A 50 3.37 -2.69 3.45
C SER A 50 4.07 -1.65 2.61
N VAL A 51 3.31 -0.72 2.04
CA VAL A 51 3.79 0.42 1.28
C VAL A 51 3.87 1.62 2.22
N HIS A 52 5.04 2.23 2.31
CA HIS A 52 5.26 3.49 3.02
C HIS A 52 5.85 4.54 2.08
N PHE A 53 5.62 5.80 2.41
CA PHE A 53 6.05 6.95 1.62
C PHE A 53 7.12 7.72 2.41
N PRO A 54 8.43 7.55 2.13
CA PRO A 54 9.49 8.09 2.98
C PRO A 54 9.52 9.63 3.04
N TYR A 55 9.14 10.31 1.97
CA TYR A 55 9.25 11.76 1.85
C TYR A 55 7.95 12.53 2.07
N THR A 56 6.85 11.85 2.43
CA THR A 56 5.53 12.47 2.49
C THR A 56 4.75 11.97 3.68
N ASN A 57 3.89 12.81 4.26
CA ASN A 57 3.05 12.44 5.39
C ASN A 57 1.82 11.60 4.96
N MET A 58 1.98 10.79 3.92
CA MET A 58 0.94 9.93 3.38
C MET A 58 0.73 8.71 4.28
N PRO A 59 -0.51 8.22 4.37
CA PRO A 59 -0.80 7.04 5.18
C PRO A 59 -0.13 5.80 4.58
N LYS A 60 0.34 4.94 5.48
CA LYS A 60 0.88 3.62 5.14
C LYS A 60 -0.23 2.73 4.59
N VAL A 61 0.04 1.99 3.51
CA VAL A 61 -0.91 1.02 2.95
C VAL A 61 -0.40 -0.38 3.22
N GLU A 62 -1.21 -1.21 3.84
CA GLU A 62 -0.85 -2.57 4.22
C GLU A 62 -1.77 -3.55 3.50
N TYR A 63 -1.18 -4.55 2.88
CA TYR A 63 -1.89 -5.64 2.22
C TYR A 63 -1.50 -6.95 2.85
N ASP A 64 -2.47 -7.58 3.47
CA ASP A 64 -2.38 -8.93 4.01
C ASP A 64 -3.05 -9.87 3.01
N TRP A 65 -2.26 -10.75 2.40
CA TRP A 65 -2.78 -11.71 1.42
C TRP A 65 -3.42 -12.93 2.09
N GLU A 66 -3.02 -13.27 3.32
CA GLU A 66 -3.62 -14.36 4.10
C GLU A 66 -5.08 -14.03 4.43
N MET A 67 -5.34 -12.79 4.84
CA MET A 67 -6.68 -12.30 5.11
C MET A 67 -7.38 -11.67 3.90
N GLY A 68 -6.65 -11.47 2.78
CA GLY A 68 -7.14 -10.72 1.63
C GLY A 68 -7.58 -9.28 1.97
N LYS A 69 -6.96 -8.67 3.00
CA LYS A 69 -7.36 -7.38 3.54
C LYS A 69 -6.35 -6.30 3.16
N LEU A 70 -6.89 -5.16 2.72
CA LEU A 70 -6.12 -3.95 2.49
C LEU A 70 -6.51 -2.89 3.52
N THR A 71 -5.54 -2.43 4.30
CA THR A 71 -5.70 -1.39 5.31
C THR A 71 -4.85 -0.17 4.97
N ILE A 72 -5.37 1.01 5.31
CA ILE A 72 -4.67 2.29 5.19
C ILE A 72 -4.53 2.80 6.62
N ASN A 73 -3.30 2.90 7.12
CA ASN A 73 -2.99 3.32 8.50
C ASN A 73 -3.81 2.56 9.57
N GLY A 74 -4.02 1.25 9.38
CA GLY A 74 -4.85 0.41 10.25
C GLY A 74 -6.37 0.47 9.99
N GLU A 75 -6.87 1.41 9.18
CA GLU A 75 -8.28 1.51 8.81
C GLU A 75 -8.60 0.79 7.49
N LYS A 76 -9.86 0.40 7.27
CA LYS A 76 -10.26 -0.21 5.98
C LYS A 76 -10.08 0.81 4.84
N TRP A 77 -9.37 0.43 3.78
CA TRP A 77 -9.10 1.30 2.63
C TRP A 77 -10.37 1.92 2.02
N LYS A 78 -11.49 1.17 2.01
CA LYS A 78 -12.78 1.66 1.53
C LYS A 78 -13.38 2.75 2.40
N SER A 79 -13.18 2.70 3.72
CA SER A 79 -13.65 3.72 4.65
C SER A 79 -12.84 5.00 4.50
N TYR A 80 -11.51 4.86 4.42
CA TYR A 80 -10.60 6.00 4.18
C TYR A 80 -10.94 6.74 2.88
N LEU A 81 -11.22 6.01 1.79
CA LEU A 81 -11.61 6.60 0.50
C LEU A 81 -13.06 7.13 0.43
N ARG A 82 -13.90 6.84 1.43
CA ARG A 82 -15.30 7.29 1.49
C ARG A 82 -15.49 8.51 2.40
N ASN A 83 -14.55 8.74 3.33
CA ASN A 83 -14.56 9.87 4.26
C ASN A 83 -13.98 11.18 3.67
N GLU A 84 -13.89 11.29 2.34
CA GLU A 84 -13.52 12.53 1.63
C GLU A 84 -14.58 12.92 0.59
#